data_AF-A0A8S9SGX5-F1
#
_entry.id   AF-A0A8S9SGX5-F1
#
_cell.length_a   1.000
_cell.length_b   1.000
_cell.length_c   1.000
_cell.angle_alpha   90.00
_cell.angle_beta   90.00
_cell.angle_gamma   90.00
#
_symmetry.space_group_name_H-M   'P 1'
#
loop_
_entity.id
_entity.type
_entity.pdbx_description
1 polymer ?
#
loop_
_entity_poly.entity_id
_entity_poly.type
_entity_poly.pdbx_seq_one_letter_code
_entity_poly.pdbx_strand_id
1 'polypeptide(L)'
;MRQLRRARSVDQEALVVGLEDDFKFLLAKLLEDNGDQNRYMISIFGMGGLGKTALARKLYNADNVKTSFAYRAWTSVSQVYKTREMLLRIIRSLGVASGEEMEKIKIVAEELEVYLHGHLQGKRYLVVELEESAT
;
A
#
# COMPACT_ATOMS: atom_id res chain seq x y z
N MET A 1 31.88 0.48 3.29
CA MET A 1 31.26 0.19 4.60
C MET A 1 29.80 0.64 4.57
N ARG A 2 28.89 -0.26 4.20
CA ARG A 2 27.45 0.04 4.05
C ARG A 2 26.84 0.00 5.45
N GLN A 3 26.55 1.16 6.03
CA GLN A 3 25.82 1.21 7.30
C GLN A 3 24.42 0.65 7.04
N LEU A 4 24.10 -0.46 7.70
CA LEU A 4 22.76 -1.00 7.79
C LEU A 4 21.90 0.07 8.47
N ARG A 5 21.09 0.80 7.68
CA ARG A 5 19.96 1.55 8.23
C ARG A 5 19.03 0.51 8.86
N ARG A 6 19.15 0.37 10.17
CA ARG A 6 18.25 -0.40 11.02
C ARG A 6 16.83 -0.01 10.62
N ALA A 7 16.10 -0.92 9.99
CA ALA A 7 14.66 -0.76 9.85
C ALA A 7 14.13 -0.64 11.28
N ARG A 8 13.64 0.54 11.65
CA ARG A 8 12.93 0.73 12.91
C ARG A 8 11.65 -0.11 12.78
N SER A 9 11.73 -1.37 13.21
CA SER A 9 10.56 -2.16 13.56
C SER A 9 9.97 -1.53 14.80
N VAL A 10 9.19 -0.49 14.63
CA VAL A 10 8.37 0.06 15.71
C VAL A 10 7.08 0.58 15.08
N ASP A 11 5.97 0.02 15.55
CA ASP A 11 4.64 0.63 15.63
C ASP A 11 4.71 1.98 16.38
N GLN A 12 5.51 2.91 15.88
CA GLN A 12 5.33 4.31 16.16
C GLN A 12 4.30 4.73 15.15
N GLU A 13 3.07 5.00 15.62
CA GLU A 13 2.28 6.06 15.02
C GLU A 13 3.25 7.23 14.81
N ALA A 14 3.71 7.40 13.58
CA ALA A 14 4.56 8.54 13.26
C ALA A 14 3.72 9.73 13.68
N LEU A 15 4.19 10.46 14.69
CA LEU A 15 3.49 11.62 15.21
C LEU A 15 3.57 12.68 14.11
N VAL A 16 2.63 12.59 13.17
CA VAL A 16 2.51 13.52 12.06
C VAL A 16 1.85 14.76 12.65
N VAL A 17 2.68 15.73 12.98
CA VAL A 17 2.29 17.08 13.40
C VAL A 17 2.33 18.02 12.20
N GLY A 18 1.38 18.93 12.10
CA GLY A 18 1.32 19.95 11.05
C GLY A 18 0.78 19.47 9.70
N LEU A 19 0.27 18.24 9.61
CA LEU A 19 -0.47 17.72 8.44
C LEU A 19 -1.88 17.23 8.83
N GLU A 20 -2.46 17.80 9.88
CA GLU A 20 -3.76 17.38 10.40
C GLU A 20 -4.89 17.65 9.40
N ASP A 21 -4.85 18.81 8.74
CA ASP A 21 -5.87 19.19 7.76
C ASP A 21 -5.74 18.35 6.48
N ASP A 22 -4.52 18.13 6.00
CA ASP A 22 -4.25 17.21 4.89
C ASP A 22 -4.72 15.80 5.22
N PHE A 23 -4.45 15.32 6.45
CA PHE A 23 -4.91 14.02 6.90
C PHE A 23 -6.44 13.93 6.87
N LYS A 24 -7.15 14.90 7.46
CA LYS A 24 -8.63 14.92 7.47
C LYS A 24 -9.20 14.96 6.06
N PHE A 25 -8.64 15.79 5.19
CA PHE A 25 -9.07 15.92 3.80
C PHE A 25 -8.90 14.60 3.04
N LEU A 26 -7.72 13.99 3.11
CA LEU A 26 -7.43 12.73 2.43
C LEU A 26 -8.23 11.57 3.00
N LEU A 27 -8.46 11.56 4.32
CA LEU A 27 -9.28 10.56 4.98
C LEU A 27 -10.73 10.62 4.53
N ALA A 28 -11.31 11.82 4.46
CA ALA A 28 -12.66 12.02 3.93
C ALA A 28 -12.73 11.56 2.46
N LYS A 29 -11.75 11.94 1.63
CA LYS A 29 -11.69 11.53 0.22
C LYS A 29 -11.54 10.02 0.04
N LEU A 30 -10.76 9.35 0.89
CA LEU A 30 -10.55 7.91 0.82
C LEU A 30 -11.79 7.11 1.24
N LEU A 31 -12.57 7.66 2.17
CA LEU A 31 -13.77 7.01 2.69
C LEU A 31 -15.05 7.37 1.93
N GLU A 32 -15.01 8.44 1.13
CA GLU A 32 -16.10 8.87 0.26
C GLU A 32 -16.63 7.68 -0.55
N ASP A 33 -17.94 7.48 -0.50
CA ASP A 33 -18.62 6.48 -1.31
C ASP A 33 -18.81 7.06 -2.71
N ASN A 34 -17.95 6.65 -3.63
CA ASN A 34 -17.95 7.14 -5.01
C ASN A 34 -18.98 6.40 -5.90
N GLY A 35 -19.92 5.65 -5.31
CA GLY A 35 -20.96 4.93 -6.04
C GLY A 35 -20.38 3.91 -7.02
N ASP A 36 -20.71 4.04 -8.31
CA ASP A 36 -20.30 3.11 -9.37
C ASP A 36 -18.80 3.20 -9.77
N GLN A 37 -18.02 4.11 -9.16
CA GLN A 37 -16.58 4.13 -9.41
C GLN A 37 -15.87 2.97 -8.69
N ASN A 38 -15.73 1.86 -9.39
CA ASN A 38 -15.01 0.68 -8.91
C ASN A 38 -13.50 0.90 -8.66
N ARG A 39 -12.92 2.04 -9.06
CA ARG A 39 -11.50 2.39 -8.86
C ARG A 39 -11.32 3.88 -8.61
N TYR A 40 -10.60 4.21 -7.54
CA TYR A 40 -10.25 5.59 -7.16
C TYR A 40 -8.75 5.67 -6.83
N MET A 41 -8.11 6.78 -7.21
CA MET A 41 -6.67 6.99 -7.01
C MET A 41 -6.40 8.37 -6.39
N ILE A 42 -5.56 8.39 -5.37
CA ILE A 42 -5.09 9.60 -4.69
C ILE A 42 -3.57 9.66 -4.82
N SER A 43 -3.03 10.77 -5.33
CA SER A 43 -1.59 11.02 -5.39
C SER A 43 -1.16 12.01 -4.31
N ILE A 44 -0.11 11.67 -3.56
CA ILE A 44 0.51 12.56 -2.56
C ILE A 44 1.92 12.92 -3.05
N PHE A 45 2.08 14.13 -3.58
CA PHE A 45 3.32 14.62 -4.16
C PHE A 45 3.80 15.89 -3.45
N GLY A 46 5.06 16.28 -3.68
CA GLY A 46 5.68 17.45 -3.06
C GLY A 46 7.17 17.25 -2.82
N MET A 47 7.85 18.28 -2.30
CA MET A 47 9.29 18.24 -2.03
C MET A 47 9.70 17.12 -1.05
N GLY A 48 10.96 16.70 -1.13
CA GLY A 48 11.55 15.77 -0.17
C GLY A 48 11.47 16.31 1.25
N GLY A 49 11.29 15.43 2.25
CA GLY A 49 11.25 15.82 3.67
C GLY A 49 9.90 16.34 4.19
N LEU A 50 8.90 16.59 3.33
CA LEU A 50 7.56 17.09 3.74
C LEU A 50 6.66 16.05 4.42
N GLY A 51 7.17 14.90 4.82
CA GLY A 51 6.35 13.91 5.54
C GLY A 51 5.30 13.15 4.71
N LYS A 52 5.31 13.22 3.37
CA LYS A 52 4.35 12.51 2.49
C LYS A 52 4.16 11.03 2.83
N THR A 53 5.25 10.29 2.98
CA THR A 53 5.21 8.87 3.38
C THR A 53 4.67 8.67 4.80
N ALA A 54 4.91 9.63 5.69
CA ALA A 54 4.36 9.60 7.05
C ALA A 54 2.84 9.83 7.03
N LEU A 55 2.36 10.76 6.21
CA LEU A 55 0.94 11.02 5.99
C LEU A 55 0.22 9.80 5.40
N ALA A 56 0.77 9.21 4.32
CA ALA A 56 0.25 7.99 3.72
C ALA A 56 0.18 6.83 4.74
N ARG A 57 1.21 6.68 5.58
CA ARG A 57 1.27 5.64 6.61
C ARG A 57 0.26 5.89 7.74
N LYS A 58 0.05 7.14 8.13
CA LYS A 58 -0.98 7.51 9.10
C LYS A 58 -2.38 7.17 8.59
N LEU A 59 -2.67 7.47 7.31
CA LEU A 59 -3.93 7.08 6.65
C LEU A 59 -4.10 5.56 6.61
N TYR A 60 -3.08 4.83 6.14
CA TYR A 60 -3.13 3.36 6.03
C TYR A 60 -3.43 2.65 7.36
N ASN A 61 -2.96 3.24 8.46
CA ASN A 61 -3.12 2.70 9.81
C ASN A 61 -4.33 3.25 10.57
N ALA A 62 -5.06 4.23 10.03
CA ALA A 62 -6.22 4.80 10.70
C ALA A 62 -7.34 3.75 10.84
N ASP A 63 -8.00 3.69 11.99
CA ASP A 63 -8.95 2.63 12.30
C ASP A 63 -10.16 2.60 11.36
N ASN A 64 -10.68 3.76 10.99
CA ASN A 64 -11.72 3.87 9.98
C ASN A 64 -11.30 3.34 8.59
N VAL A 65 -10.03 3.51 8.20
CA VAL A 65 -9.47 2.91 6.98
C VAL A 65 -9.34 1.40 7.15
N LYS A 66 -8.84 0.92 8.30
CA LYS A 66 -8.78 -0.53 8.61
C LYS A 66 -10.14 -1.20 8.54
N THR A 67 -11.18 -0.55 9.08
CA THR A 67 -12.56 -1.07 9.09
C THR A 67 -13.19 -1.02 7.70
N SER A 68 -12.93 0.02 6.91
CA SER A 68 -13.53 0.16 5.57
C SER A 68 -12.83 -0.69 4.51
N PHE A 69 -11.54 -0.98 4.69
CA PHE A 69 -10.72 -1.75 3.77
C PHE A 69 -10.13 -2.96 4.52
N ALA A 70 -10.83 -4.09 4.46
CA ALA A 70 -10.34 -5.34 5.06
C ALA A 70 -9.05 -5.82 4.38
N TYR A 71 -8.93 -5.58 3.07
CA TYR A 71 -7.78 -5.95 2.25
C TYR A 71 -6.93 -4.72 1.97
N ARG A 72 -5.72 -4.70 2.53
CA ARG A 72 -4.81 -3.54 2.43
C ARG A 72 -3.40 -3.99 2.08
N ALA A 73 -2.79 -3.33 1.11
CA ALA A 73 -1.43 -3.58 0.70
C ALA A 73 -0.58 -2.31 0.82
N TRP A 74 0.63 -2.45 1.36
CA TRP A 74 1.66 -1.42 1.38
C TRP A 74 2.88 -1.94 0.62
N THR A 75 3.18 -1.33 -0.52
CA THR A 75 4.27 -1.77 -1.40
C THR A 75 5.14 -0.59 -1.82
N SER A 76 6.41 -0.86 -2.12
CA SER A 76 7.28 0.08 -2.84
C SER A 76 7.48 -0.41 -4.27
N VAL A 77 7.50 0.54 -5.20
CA VAL A 77 7.85 0.32 -6.60
C VAL A 77 9.28 0.82 -6.78
N SER A 78 10.17 -0.10 -7.14
CA SER A 78 11.52 0.26 -7.58
C SER A 78 11.49 0.59 -9.09
N GLN A 79 12.48 1.34 -9.58
CA GLN A 79 12.58 1.69 -11.00
C GLN A 79 12.63 0.47 -11.94
N VAL A 80 13.08 -0.69 -11.44
CA VAL A 80 13.02 -1.95 -12.18
C VAL A 80 11.63 -2.55 -12.00
N TYR A 81 10.69 -2.08 -12.82
CA TYR A 81 9.32 -2.56 -12.81
C TYR A 81 9.24 -3.97 -13.39
N LYS A 82 8.93 -4.96 -12.55
CA LYS A 82 8.56 -6.31 -12.98
C LYS A 82 7.20 -6.65 -12.41
N THR A 83 6.19 -6.74 -13.29
CA THR A 83 4.79 -7.03 -12.94
C THR A 83 4.67 -8.20 -11.96
N ARG A 84 5.37 -9.31 -12.21
CA ARG A 84 5.40 -10.47 -11.32
C ARG A 84 5.85 -10.14 -9.90
N GLU A 85 6.94 -9.39 -9.75
CA GLU A 85 7.49 -9.07 -8.44
C GLU A 85 6.57 -8.13 -7.67
N MET A 86 5.92 -7.18 -8.36
CA MET A 86 4.89 -6.32 -7.79
C MET A 86 3.67 -7.12 -7.32
N LEU A 87 3.11 -7.98 -8.17
CA LEU A 87 1.95 -8.80 -7.82
C LEU A 87 2.24 -9.68 -6.60
N LEU A 88 3.43 -10.29 -6.54
CA LEU A 88 3.88 -11.03 -5.37
C LEU A 88 3.95 -10.16 -4.11
N ARG A 89 4.49 -8.93 -4.19
CA ARG A 89 4.53 -8.01 -3.05
C ARG A 89 3.13 -7.65 -2.56
N ILE A 90 2.20 -7.36 -3.47
CA ILE A 90 0.81 -7.06 -3.15
C ILE A 90 0.16 -8.27 -2.46
N ILE A 91 0.27 -9.46 -3.05
CA ILE A 91 -0.30 -10.69 -2.47
C ILE A 91 0.25 -10.96 -1.06
N ARG A 92 1.57 -10.80 -0.84
CA ARG A 92 2.17 -10.92 0.50
C ARG A 92 1.60 -9.88 1.46
N SER A 93 1.54 -8.63 1.03
CA SER A 93 1.08 -7.54 1.88
C SER A 93 -0.40 -7.65 2.25
N LEU A 94 -1.23 -8.23 1.37
CA LEU A 94 -2.63 -8.51 1.63
C LEU A 94 -2.85 -9.68 2.59
N GLY A 95 -1.84 -10.55 2.77
CA GLY A 95 -1.97 -11.76 3.59
C GLY A 95 -2.93 -12.80 3.00
N VAL A 96 -3.16 -12.77 1.69
CA VAL A 96 -4.12 -13.68 1.01
C VAL A 96 -3.49 -14.99 0.55
N ALA A 97 -2.17 -15.13 0.67
CA ALA A 97 -1.44 -16.36 0.40
C ALA A 97 -0.58 -16.76 1.60
N SER A 98 -0.56 -18.05 1.92
CA SER A 98 0.36 -18.65 2.90
C SER A 98 1.80 -18.68 2.37
N GLY A 99 2.77 -18.80 3.29
CA GLY A 99 4.19 -18.91 2.92
C GLY A 99 4.47 -20.07 1.98
N GLU A 100 3.81 -21.22 2.19
CA GLU A 100 3.94 -22.39 1.32
C GLU A 100 3.34 -22.17 -0.07
N GLU A 101 2.19 -21.51 -0.17
CA GLU A 101 1.61 -21.13 -1.46
C GLU A 101 2.61 -20.27 -2.22
N MET A 102 3.17 -19.25 -1.55
CA MET A 102 4.15 -18.31 -2.10
C MET A 102 5.46 -18.95 -2.57
N GLU A 103 5.92 -20.01 -1.92
CA GLU A 103 7.11 -20.79 -2.33
C GLU A 103 6.83 -21.71 -3.52
N LYS A 104 5.59 -22.18 -3.67
CA LYS A 104 5.15 -23.02 -4.79
C LYS A 104 4.80 -22.22 -6.05
N ILE A 105 4.72 -20.88 -5.94
CA ILE A 105 4.48 -19.98 -7.08
C ILE A 105 5.68 -19.99 -8.05
N LYS A 106 5.72 -21.00 -8.94
CA LYS A 106 6.42 -20.92 -10.24
C LYS A 106 5.61 -20.13 -11.28
N ILE A 107 4.35 -19.84 -10.96
CA ILE A 107 3.32 -19.14 -11.71
C ILE A 107 3.85 -17.92 -12.49
N VAL A 108 3.56 -17.86 -13.78
CA VAL A 108 3.81 -16.69 -14.64
C VAL A 108 2.94 -15.50 -14.20
N ALA A 109 3.27 -14.27 -14.63
CA ALA A 109 2.59 -13.07 -14.12
C ALA A 109 1.07 -13.13 -14.28
N GLU A 110 0.60 -13.73 -15.37
CA GLU A 110 -0.81 -13.88 -15.72
C GLU A 110 -1.60 -14.69 -14.69
N GLU A 111 -1.06 -15.79 -14.15
CA GLU A 111 -1.80 -16.56 -13.14
C GLU A 111 -1.74 -15.88 -11.76
N LEU A 112 -0.77 -15.00 -11.49
CA LEU A 112 -0.81 -14.12 -10.31
C LEU A 112 -1.92 -13.08 -10.42
N GLU A 113 -2.15 -12.53 -11.62
CA GLU A 113 -3.26 -11.59 -11.85
C GLU A 113 -4.61 -12.27 -11.61
N VAL A 114 -4.80 -13.48 -12.16
CA VAL A 114 -6.02 -14.27 -11.95
C VAL A 114 -6.20 -14.60 -10.46
N TYR A 115 -5.13 -15.03 -9.78
CA TYR A 115 -5.15 -15.33 -8.35
C TYR A 115 -5.56 -14.11 -7.53
N LEU A 116 -4.92 -12.96 -7.77
CA LEU A 116 -5.20 -11.72 -7.07
C LEU A 116 -6.62 -11.22 -7.36
N HIS A 117 -7.05 -11.29 -8.63
CA HIS A 117 -8.40 -10.92 -9.04
C HIS A 117 -9.45 -11.75 -8.30
N GLY A 118 -9.31 -13.07 -8.26
CA GLY A 118 -10.25 -13.95 -7.54
C GLY A 118 -10.32 -13.64 -6.04
N HIS A 119 -9.22 -13.21 -5.43
CA HIS A 119 -9.21 -12.82 -4.02
C HIS A 119 -9.84 -11.45 -3.74
N LEU A 120 -9.81 -10.53 -4.70
CA LEU A 120 -10.25 -9.14 -4.51
C LEU A 120 -11.61 -8.83 -5.16
N GLN A 121 -12.13 -9.73 -6.00
CA GLN A 121 -13.40 -9.52 -6.69
C GLN A 121 -14.54 -9.26 -5.69
N GLY A 122 -15.27 -8.17 -5.92
CA GLY A 122 -16.39 -7.74 -5.06
C GLY A 122 -15.99 -7.22 -3.67
N LYS A 123 -14.70 -7.08 -3.38
CA LYS A 123 -14.19 -6.59 -2.10
C LYS A 123 -13.65 -5.18 -2.25
N ARG A 124 -13.81 -4.38 -1.19
CA ARG A 124 -13.17 -3.08 -1.08
C ARG A 124 -11.73 -3.28 -0.59
N TYR A 125 -10.76 -2.80 -1.35
CA TYR A 125 -9.34 -2.92 -1.03
C TYR A 125 -8.58 -1.61 -1.24
N LEU A 126 -7.47 -1.45 -0.54
CA LEU A 126 -6.58 -0.29 -0.65
C LEU A 126 -5.16 -0.77 -0.94
N VAL A 127 -4.53 -0.19 -1.95
CA VAL A 127 -3.10 -0.38 -2.24
C VAL A 127 -2.41 0.96 -2.09
N VAL A 128 -1.36 1.02 -1.26
CA VAL A 128 -0.48 2.17 -1.14
C VAL A 128 0.84 1.84 -1.81
N GLU A 129 1.19 2.60 -2.83
CA GLU A 129 2.42 2.45 -3.60
C GLU A 129 3.37 3.62 -3.29
N LEU A 130 4.60 3.30 -2.89
CA LEU A 130 5.67 4.28 -2.70
C LEU A 130 6.61 4.28 -3.89
N GLU A 131 6.90 5.46 -4.41
CA GLU A 131 7.97 5.65 -5.38
C GLU A 131 9.32 5.71 -4.64
N GLU A 132 10.23 4.80 -4.97
CA GLU A 132 11.62 4.89 -4.53
C GLU A 132 12.37 5.87 -5.44
N SER A 133 12.75 7.04 -4.90
CA SER A 133 13.64 7.95 -5.61
C SER A 133 15.03 7.32 -5.78
N ALA A 134 15.62 7.44 -6.97
CA ALA A 134 17.02 7.07 -7.19
C ALA A 134 17.91 7.87 -6.24
N THR A 135 18.64 7.18 -5.37
CA THR A 135 19.83 7.71 -4.69
C THR A 135 21.03 7.64 -5.60
#